data_AF-A0A920QKZ2-F1
#
_entry.id   AF-A0A920QKZ2-F1
#
_cell.length_a   1.000
_cell.length_b   1.000
_cell.length_c   1.000
_cell.angle_alpha   90.00
_cell.angle_beta   90.00
_cell.angle_gamma   90.00
#
_symmetry.space_group_name_H-M   'P 1'
#
loop_
_entity.id
_entity.type
_entity.pdbx_description
1 polymer ?
#
loop_
_entity_poly.entity_id
_entity_poly.type
_entity_poly.pdbx_seq_one_letter_code
_entity_poly.pdbx_strand_id
1 'polypeptide(L)'
;MFYLQGYFPMILEGMVLTIEVALLSLLIAVILGLVGAMAKLSKSRIARSGANVYTTLIRGIPDLVLMTIIFYGGQIQLNNIGDSLGWDYIDISPFFSRNPDNRFYFWSIYD
;
A
#
# COMPACT_ATOMS: atom_id res chain seq x y z
N MET A 1 31.44 10.68 -21.61
CA MET A 1 30.85 11.51 -20.54
C MET A 1 29.35 11.70 -20.78
N PHE A 2 28.53 10.64 -20.78
CA PHE A 2 27.05 10.74 -20.84
C PHE A 2 26.35 9.46 -20.30
N TYR A 3 26.71 9.01 -19.09
CA TYR A 3 26.09 7.82 -18.46
C TYR A 3 24.72 8.09 -17.80
N LEU A 4 24.17 9.32 -17.91
CA LEU A 4 22.94 9.73 -17.24
C LEU A 4 21.68 9.64 -18.13
N GLN A 5 21.83 9.48 -19.45
CA GLN A 5 20.69 9.52 -20.38
C GLN A 5 19.75 8.30 -20.26
N GLY A 6 20.24 7.17 -19.72
CA GLY A 6 19.42 5.97 -19.49
C GLY A 6 18.58 5.99 -18.20
N TYR A 7 18.97 6.78 -17.19
CA TYR A 7 18.30 6.78 -15.87
C TYR A 7 17.12 7.75 -15.79
N PHE A 8 17.15 8.82 -16.59
CA PHE A 8 16.07 9.81 -16.64
C PHE A 8 14.66 9.22 -16.90
N PRO A 9 14.45 8.33 -17.90
CA PRO A 9 13.15 7.70 -18.10
C PRO A 9 12.71 6.82 -16.92
N MET A 10 13.64 6.13 -16.26
CA MET A 10 13.34 5.29 -15.09
C MET A 10 12.90 6.14 -13.88
N ILE A 11 13.53 7.31 -13.68
CA ILE A 11 13.15 8.25 -12.61
C ILE A 11 11.77 8.86 -12.89
N LEU A 12 11.49 9.22 -14.15
CA LEU A 12 10.17 9.72 -14.54
C LEU A 12 9.07 8.67 -14.32
N GLU A 13 9.35 7.41 -14.63
CA GLU A 13 8.41 6.33 -14.39
C GLU A 13 8.16 6.11 -12.88
N GLY A 14 9.23 6.09 -12.07
CA GLY A 14 9.12 5.97 -10.62
C GLY A 14 8.39 7.16 -9.98
N MET A 15 8.55 8.37 -10.53
CA MET A 15 7.83 9.56 -10.12
C MET A 15 6.32 9.42 -10.36
N VAL A 16 5.92 8.98 -11.56
CA VAL A 16 4.51 8.75 -11.89
C VAL A 16 3.91 7.69 -10.96
N LEU A 17 4.61 6.58 -10.73
CA LEU A 17 4.18 5.53 -9.80
C LEU A 17 3.99 6.08 -8.37
N THR A 18 4.95 6.88 -7.89
CA THR A 18 4.86 7.50 -6.55
C THR A 18 3.62 8.38 -6.44
N ILE A 19 3.31 9.16 -7.49
CA ILE A 19 2.11 10.01 -7.53
C ILE A 19 0.84 9.17 -7.55
N GLU A 20 0.77 8.12 -8.38
CA GLU A 20 -0.39 7.23 -8.45
C GLU A 20 -0.69 6.60 -7.07
N VAL A 21 0.33 6.03 -6.42
CA VAL A 21 0.20 5.41 -5.09
C VAL A 21 -0.10 6.45 -4.01
N ALA A 22 0.50 7.64 -4.07
CA ALA A 22 0.21 8.73 -3.13
C ALA A 22 -1.24 9.18 -3.21
N LEU A 23 -1.82 9.32 -4.40
CA LEU A 23 -3.21 9.73 -4.57
C LEU A 23 -4.19 8.66 -4.06
N LEU A 24 -3.95 7.38 -4.37
CA LEU A 24 -4.78 6.28 -3.90
C LEU A 24 -4.72 6.12 -2.37
N SER A 25 -3.52 6.16 -1.79
CA SER A 25 -3.34 6.07 -0.35
C SER A 25 -3.93 7.27 0.40
N LEU A 26 -3.81 8.48 -0.14
CA LEU A 26 -4.43 9.68 0.41
C LEU A 26 -5.95 9.56 0.46
N LEU A 27 -6.59 9.09 -0.61
CA LEU A 27 -8.04 8.91 -0.66
C LEU A 27 -8.52 7.95 0.43
N ILE A 28 -7.85 6.81 0.59
CA ILE A 28 -8.14 5.82 1.62
C ILE A 28 -7.91 6.42 3.02
N ALA A 29 -6.79 7.11 3.23
CA ALA A 29 -6.45 7.74 4.51
C ALA A 29 -7.49 8.79 4.93
N VAL A 30 -8.00 9.58 3.98
CA VAL A 30 -9.04 10.59 4.25
C VAL A 30 -10.35 9.92 4.68
N ILE A 31 -10.79 8.87 3.98
CA ILE A 31 -12.03 8.14 4.34
C ILE A 31 -11.90 7.55 5.75
N LEU A 32 -10.79 6.86 6.04
CA LEU A 32 -10.55 6.27 7.36
C LEU A 32 -10.42 7.35 8.45
N GLY A 33 -9.77 8.47 8.13
CA GLY A 33 -9.64 9.62 9.03
C GLY A 33 -10.99 10.27 9.37
N LEU A 34 -11.89 10.41 8.38
CA LEU A 34 -13.25 10.90 8.56
C LEU A 34 -14.07 9.97 9.46
N VAL A 35 -14.04 8.65 9.21
CA VAL A 35 -14.71 7.65 10.05
C VAL A 35 -14.18 7.70 11.48
N GLY A 36 -12.86 7.80 11.66
CA GLY A 36 -12.23 7.94 12.97
C GLY A 36 -12.60 9.24 13.69
N ALA A 37 -12.70 10.35 12.96
CA ALA A 37 -13.14 11.64 13.49
C ALA A 37 -14.61 11.62 13.91
N MET A 38 -15.49 11.01 13.11
CA MET A 38 -16.89 10.80 13.45
C MET A 38 -17.05 9.93 14.70
N ALA A 39 -16.25 8.87 14.84
CA ALA A 39 -16.22 8.03 16.03
C ALA A 39 -15.75 8.81 17.28
N LYS A 40 -14.80 9.74 17.11
CA LYS A 40 -14.26 10.58 18.19
C LYS A 40 -15.21 11.73 18.59
N LEU A 41 -16.04 12.22 17.66
CA LEU A 41 -17.05 13.25 17.88
C LEU A 41 -18.35 12.70 18.51
N SER A 42 -18.57 11.38 18.39
CA SER A 42 -19.65 10.70 19.09
C SER A 42 -19.50 10.86 20.61
N LYS A 43 -20.60 11.21 21.31
CA LYS A 43 -20.64 11.46 22.77
C LYS A 43 -20.22 10.27 23.63
N SER A 44 -20.02 9.08 23.05
CA SER A 44 -19.63 7.87 23.77
C SER A 44 -18.16 7.90 24.20
N ARG A 45 -17.91 7.90 25.52
CA ARG A 45 -16.58 7.82 26.14
C ARG A 45 -15.78 6.59 25.68
N ILE A 46 -16.48 5.52 25.30
CA ILE A 46 -15.89 4.26 24.81
C ILE A 46 -15.30 4.44 23.40
N ALA A 47 -16.05 5.07 22.48
CA ALA A 47 -15.56 5.34 21.12
C ALA A 47 -14.35 6.28 21.11
N ARG A 48 -14.38 7.28 21.98
CA ARG A 48 -13.25 8.22 22.16
C ARG A 48 -12.01 7.56 22.76
N SER A 49 -12.20 6.64 23.73
CA SER A 49 -11.11 5.88 24.33
C SER A 49 -10.50 4.89 23.33
N GLY A 50 -11.33 4.15 22.58
CA GLY A 50 -10.87 3.25 21.52
C GLY A 50 -10.10 3.98 20.42
N ALA A 51 -10.59 5.12 19.95
CA ALA A 51 -9.89 5.95 18.97
C ALA A 51 -8.54 6.46 19.51
N ASN A 52 -8.49 6.89 20.78
CA ASN A 52 -7.23 7.34 21.39
C ASN A 52 -6.23 6.20 21.52
N VAL A 53 -6.64 5.02 22.01
CA VAL A 53 -5.76 3.85 22.15
C VAL A 53 -5.20 3.44 20.78
N TYR A 54 -6.06 3.33 19.75
CA TYR A 54 -5.64 3.02 18.39
C TYR A 54 -4.59 4.02 17.87
N THR A 55 -4.83 5.33 18.02
CA THR A 55 -3.89 6.35 17.57
C THR A 55 -2.58 6.35 18.35
N THR A 56 -2.61 6.04 19.64
CA THR A 56 -1.41 5.99 20.49
C THR A 56 -0.56 4.76 20.16
N LEU A 57 -1.19 3.61 19.94
CA LEU A 57 -0.47 2.39 19.58
C LEU A 57 0.22 2.52 18.22
N ILE A 58 -0.49 2.98 17.19
CA ILE A 58 0.08 3.14 15.85
C ILE A 58 1.22 4.15 15.83
N ARG A 59 1.12 5.24 16.61
CA ARG A 59 2.19 6.23 16.72
C ARG A 59 3.34 5.80 17.65
N GLY A 60 3.10 4.82 18.52
CA GLY A 60 4.11 4.28 19.43
C GLY A 60 4.97 3.17 18.80
N ILE A 61 4.48 2.53 17.74
CA ILE A 61 5.21 1.51 16.99
C ILE A 61 6.17 2.20 15.99
N PRO A 62 7.43 1.75 15.86
CA PRO A 62 8.33 2.25 14.82
C PRO A 62 7.76 2.01 13.41
N ASP A 63 7.88 2.99 12.52
CA ASP A 63 7.29 2.91 11.18
C ASP A 63 7.73 1.66 10.40
N LEU A 64 9.02 1.29 10.51
CA LEU A 64 9.58 0.08 9.90
C LEU A 64 8.90 -1.21 10.39
N VAL A 65 8.52 -1.27 11.67
CA VAL A 65 7.84 -2.43 12.26
C VAL A 65 6.41 -2.52 11.71
N LEU A 66 5.73 -1.38 11.58
CA LEU A 66 4.39 -1.34 11.00
C LEU A 66 4.41 -1.83 9.55
N MET A 67 5.38 -1.37 8.74
CA MET A 67 5.57 -1.84 7.36
C MET A 67 5.82 -3.35 7.29
N THR A 68 6.62 -3.88 8.21
CA THR A 68 6.91 -5.32 8.30
C THR A 68 5.63 -6.12 8.62
N ILE A 69 4.84 -5.68 9.61
CA ILE A 69 3.60 -6.34 9.99
C ILE A 69 2.59 -6.30 8.83
N ILE A 70 2.46 -5.17 8.15
CA ILE A 70 1.54 -5.04 7.01
C ILE A 70 1.99 -5.92 5.84
N PHE A 71 3.27 -5.90 5.49
CA PHE A 71 3.80 -6.65 4.36
C PHE A 71 3.73 -8.17 4.58
N TYR A 72 4.30 -8.66 5.68
CA TYR A 72 4.35 -10.10 5.95
C TYR A 72 3.04 -10.63 6.55
N GLY A 73 2.48 -9.90 7.52
CA GLY A 73 1.21 -10.28 8.16
C GLY A 73 0.01 -10.17 7.22
N GLY A 74 0.00 -9.16 6.34
CA GLY A 74 -1.03 -9.02 5.31
C GLY A 74 -1.06 -10.18 4.34
N GLN A 75 0.11 -10.62 3.84
CA GLN A 75 0.22 -11.77 2.95
C GLN A 75 -0.28 -13.07 3.60
N ILE A 76 0.11 -13.32 4.87
CA ILE A 76 -0.38 -14.48 5.63
C ILE A 76 -1.90 -14.42 5.79
N GLN A 77 -2.45 -13.26 6.13
CA GLN A 77 -3.89 -13.10 6.33
C GLN A 77 -4.68 -13.30 5.04
N LEU A 78 -4.16 -12.79 3.91
CA LEU A 78 -4.77 -12.94 2.60
C LEU A 78 -4.72 -14.39 2.12
N ASN A 79 -3.61 -15.09 2.32
CA ASN A 79 -3.50 -16.51 2.00
C ASN A 79 -4.45 -17.36 2.87
N ASN A 80 -4.51 -17.12 4.19
CA ASN A 80 -5.46 -17.84 5.06
C ASN A 80 -6.92 -17.63 4.65
N ILE A 81 -7.29 -16.42 4.20
CA ILE A 81 -8.63 -16.13 3.69
C ILE A 81 -8.85 -16.82 2.33
N GLY A 82 -7.84 -16.79 1.44
CA GLY A 82 -7.87 -17.49 0.15
C GLY A 82 -8.09 -18.98 0.31
N ASP A 83 -7.33 -19.63 1.19
CA ASP A 83 -7.43 -21.06 1.50
C ASP A 83 -8.82 -21.40 2.07
N SER A 84 -9.38 -20.53 2.92
CA SER A 84 -10.73 -20.72 3.48
C SER A 84 -11.85 -20.60 2.43
N LEU A 85 -11.59 -19.89 1.32
CA LEU A 85 -12.49 -19.71 0.19
C LEU A 85 -12.23 -20.71 -0.94
N GLY A 86 -11.29 -21.64 -0.76
CA GLY A 86 -10.90 -22.62 -1.78
C GLY A 86 -10.11 -22.02 -2.95
N TRP A 87 -9.53 -20.83 -2.77
CA TRP A 87 -8.63 -20.21 -3.74
C TRP A 87 -7.21 -20.76 -3.54
N ASP A 88 -6.54 -21.05 -4.66
CA ASP A 88 -5.13 -21.44 -4.67
C ASP A 88 -4.25 -20.29 -4.17
N TYR A 89 -3.04 -20.58 -3.67
CA TYR A 89 -2.15 -19.58 -3.05
C TYR A 89 -2.01 -18.33 -3.94
N ILE A 90 -2.68 -17.23 -3.55
CA ILE A 90 -2.62 -15.96 -4.29
C ILE A 90 -1.35 -15.24 -3.86
N ASP A 91 -0.29 -15.37 -4.66
CA ASP A 91 0.80 -14.40 -4.63
C ASP A 91 0.20 -13.05 -5.06
N ILE A 92 -0.05 -12.16 -4.09
CA ILE A 92 -0.38 -10.76 -4.37
C ILE A 92 0.90 -10.10 -4.88
N SER A 93 1.17 -10.36 -6.14
CA SER A 93 2.19 -9.69 -6.86
C SER A 93 1.86 -8.18 -6.89
N PRO A 94 2.68 -7.30 -6.31
CA PRO A 94 2.30 -5.91 -5.99
C PRO A 94 1.99 -5.00 -7.20
N PHE A 95 2.07 -5.53 -8.43
CA PHE A 95 2.14 -4.77 -9.69
C PHE A 95 1.24 -5.29 -10.83
N PHE A 96 0.40 -6.31 -10.63
CA PHE A 96 -0.08 -7.17 -11.73
C PHE A 96 -1.22 -6.66 -12.63
N SER A 97 -1.58 -5.38 -12.63
CA SER A 97 -2.55 -4.85 -13.63
C SER A 97 -2.08 -3.62 -14.40
N ARG A 98 -0.78 -3.31 -14.43
CA ARG A 98 -0.22 -2.36 -15.42
C ARG A 98 0.06 -3.09 -16.74
N ASN A 99 -0.99 -3.54 -17.44
CA ASN A 99 -0.90 -3.99 -18.82
C ASN A 99 -1.39 -2.85 -19.73
N PRO A 100 -0.55 -2.24 -20.57
CA PRO A 100 -1.02 -1.28 -21.57
C PRO A 100 -0.88 -1.86 -22.98
N ASP A 101 -1.08 -3.17 -23.21
CA ASP A 101 -0.63 -3.95 -24.39
C ASP A 101 0.87 -3.84 -24.73
N ASN A 102 1.61 -2.90 -24.14
CA ASN A 102 2.81 -2.31 -24.72
C ASN A 102 3.85 -2.06 -23.65
N ARG A 103 4.57 -3.11 -23.29
CA ARG A 103 6.03 -2.96 -23.26
C ARG A 103 6.62 -4.00 -24.20
N PHE A 104 6.39 -3.86 -25.50
CA PHE A 104 7.06 -4.62 -26.57
C PHE A 104 8.62 -4.62 -26.50
N TYR A 105 9.19 -4.07 -25.42
CA TYR A 105 10.61 -3.82 -25.17
C TYR A 105 11.12 -4.43 -23.85
N PHE A 106 10.26 -5.06 -23.01
CA PHE A 106 10.74 -5.75 -21.80
C PHE A 106 11.76 -6.87 -22.14
N TRP A 107 11.76 -7.34 -23.40
CA TRP A 107 12.66 -8.37 -23.96
C TRP A 107 13.81 -7.86 -24.86
N SER A 108 13.92 -6.57 -25.20
CA SER A 108 15.04 -6.08 -26.04
C SER A 108 16.31 -5.77 -25.24
N ILE A 109 16.31 -6.06 -23.94
CA ILE A 109 17.43 -5.81 -23.00
C ILE A 109 17.86 -7.12 -22.32
N TYR A 110 17.42 -8.27 -22.84
CA TYR A 110 18.05 -9.58 -22.60
C TYR A 110 18.76 -10.10 -23.87
N ASP A 111 18.97 -9.21 -24.84
CA ASP A 111 19.95 -9.28 -25.94
C ASP A 111 20.75 -7.95 -25.93
#